data_AF-X1KGY2-F1
#
_entry.id   AF-X1KGY2-F1
#
_cell.length_a   1.000
_cell.length_b   1.000
_cell.length_c   1.000
_cell.angle_alpha   90.00
_cell.angle_beta   90.00
_cell.angle_gamma   90.00
#
_symmetry.space_group_name_H-M   'P 1'
#
loop_
_entity.id
_entity.type
_entity.pdbx_description
1 polymer ?
#
loop_
_entity_poly.entity_id
_entity_poly.type
_entity_poly.pdbx_seq_one_letter_code
_entity_poly.pdbx_strand_id
1 'polypeptide(L)'
;PSGLDVMAALGSPAAMQGLEETGATDYFNYPEQMEQLQAAVKSQDEVGWLETANSSWLYTFLPQLDDKTTPYPDYMRTSAWKWKDLNSALGSWAELKHDTVLYSKMPEMAGGGGPPSSGPAPGFVEPNPLVFYRLAYLAHAISDGLTERGMVGDSSYDQINLSKLLNDMQNLGDHFQKLGDIAVKELGGIPLVEDDYTLIQSPIGALEERVLRSQFFSRHDTGDQQSMPPVPVIAAAAGAEEQILQ
;
A
#
# COMPACT_ATOMS: atom_id res chain seq x y z
N PRO A 1 -10.70 -14.25 16.61
CA PRO A 1 -9.49 -13.61 16.06
C PRO A 1 -9.87 -12.28 15.40
N SER A 2 -9.26 -11.21 15.88
CA SER A 2 -9.26 -9.85 15.36
C SER A 2 -8.25 -9.70 14.21
N GLY A 3 -8.25 -8.53 13.55
CA GLY A 3 -7.21 -8.20 12.57
C GLY A 3 -5.81 -8.15 13.20
N LEU A 4 -5.69 -7.74 14.47
CA LEU A 4 -4.42 -7.74 15.19
C LEU A 4 -3.85 -9.16 15.36
N ASP A 5 -4.70 -10.17 15.59
CA ASP A 5 -4.27 -11.57 15.65
C ASP A 5 -3.65 -12.03 14.33
N VAL A 6 -4.21 -11.60 13.21
CA VAL A 6 -3.67 -11.92 11.87
C VAL A 6 -2.32 -11.23 11.67
N MET A 7 -2.22 -9.94 11.97
CA MET A 7 -0.97 -9.19 11.80
C MET A 7 0.13 -9.69 12.73
N ALA A 8 -0.23 -10.10 13.95
CA ALA A 8 0.66 -10.77 14.89
C ALA A 8 1.15 -12.14 14.38
N ALA A 9 0.25 -12.95 13.81
CA ALA A 9 0.61 -14.22 13.18
C ALA A 9 1.55 -14.02 11.97
N LEU A 10 1.36 -12.92 11.22
CA LEU A 10 2.25 -12.49 10.14
C LEU A 10 3.57 -11.88 10.63
N GLY A 11 3.78 -11.76 11.95
CA GLY A 11 5.04 -11.36 12.55
C GLY A 11 5.13 -9.91 13.01
N SER A 12 4.05 -9.14 13.00
CA SER A 12 4.05 -7.73 13.44
C SER A 12 4.27 -7.59 14.95
N PRO A 13 5.37 -6.96 15.39
CA PRO A 13 5.59 -6.70 16.82
C PRO A 13 4.60 -5.69 17.39
N ALA A 14 4.21 -4.68 16.61
CA ALA A 14 3.21 -3.69 17.01
C ALA A 14 1.83 -4.32 17.22
N ALA A 15 1.46 -5.32 16.41
CA ALA A 15 0.20 -6.02 16.59
C ALA A 15 0.19 -6.85 17.88
N MET A 16 1.29 -7.58 18.16
CA MET A 16 1.46 -8.31 19.42
C MET A 16 1.37 -7.38 20.62
N GLN A 17 2.05 -6.23 20.58
CA GLN A 17 1.96 -5.22 21.63
C GLN A 17 0.51 -4.77 21.86
N GLY A 18 -0.25 -4.47 20.80
CA GLY A 18 -1.65 -4.07 20.93
C GLY A 18 -2.56 -5.17 21.51
N LEU A 19 -2.26 -6.44 21.21
CA LEU A 19 -2.98 -7.59 21.78
C LEU A 19 -2.68 -7.76 23.27
N GLU A 20 -1.42 -7.56 23.68
CA GLU A 20 -1.03 -7.57 25.09
C GLU A 20 -1.71 -6.43 25.87
N GLU A 21 -1.70 -5.21 25.32
CA GLU A 21 -2.32 -4.03 25.95
C GLU A 21 -3.84 -4.17 26.13
N THR A 22 -4.50 -4.93 25.26
CA THR A 22 -5.95 -5.21 25.35
C THR A 22 -6.29 -6.42 26.20
N GLY A 23 -5.29 -7.16 26.71
CA GLY A 23 -5.47 -8.41 27.45
C GLY A 23 -5.94 -9.59 26.58
N ALA A 24 -5.87 -9.46 25.26
CA ALA A 24 -6.27 -10.54 24.34
C ALA A 24 -5.31 -11.75 24.44
N THR A 25 -4.07 -11.54 24.88
CA THR A 25 -3.10 -12.61 25.10
C THR A 25 -3.40 -13.49 26.31
N ASP A 26 -4.32 -13.08 27.19
CA ASP A 26 -4.64 -13.80 28.43
C ASP A 26 -5.62 -14.96 28.20
N TYR A 27 -6.15 -15.11 26.97
CA TYR A 27 -7.00 -16.25 26.63
C TYR A 27 -6.23 -17.57 26.76
N PHE A 28 -6.96 -18.60 27.20
CA PHE A 28 -6.38 -19.93 27.37
C PHE A 28 -5.72 -20.45 26.08
N ASN A 29 -4.47 -20.91 26.21
CA ASN A 29 -3.60 -21.38 25.13
C ASN A 29 -3.25 -20.34 24.04
N TYR A 30 -3.55 -19.06 24.25
CA TYR A 30 -3.31 -18.06 23.21
C TYR A 30 -1.84 -17.97 22.77
N PRO A 31 -0.85 -17.86 23.69
CA PRO A 31 0.56 -17.75 23.29
C PRO A 31 1.04 -18.97 22.51
N GLU A 32 0.67 -20.18 22.92
CA GLU A 32 1.07 -21.42 22.23
C GLU A 32 0.45 -21.52 20.84
N GLN A 33 -0.80 -21.06 20.66
CA GLN A 33 -1.44 -21.03 19.34
C GLN A 33 -0.82 -19.97 18.44
N MET A 34 -0.52 -18.79 18.98
CA MET A 34 0.14 -17.73 18.22
C MET A 34 1.53 -18.15 17.75
N GLU A 35 2.31 -18.82 18.61
CA GLU A 35 3.62 -19.35 18.24
C GLU A 35 3.53 -20.37 17.10
N GLN A 36 2.55 -21.29 17.15
CA GLN A 36 2.30 -22.25 16.07
C GLN A 36 1.95 -21.56 14.75
N LEU A 37 1.11 -20.53 14.79
CA LEU A 37 0.74 -19.76 13.60
C LEU A 37 1.94 -19.02 13.01
N GLN A 38 2.72 -18.34 13.85
CA GLN A 38 3.94 -17.65 13.41
C GLN A 38 4.97 -18.64 12.83
N ALA A 39 5.11 -19.83 13.42
CA ALA A 39 5.97 -20.88 12.89
C ALA A 39 5.48 -21.38 11.52
N ALA A 40 4.16 -21.57 11.35
CA ALA A 40 3.57 -21.95 10.08
C ALA A 40 3.84 -20.90 8.99
N VAL A 41 3.58 -19.61 9.29
CA VAL A 41 3.85 -18.47 8.39
C VAL A 41 5.33 -18.43 7.99
N LYS A 42 6.25 -18.59 8.95
CA LYS A 42 7.70 -18.62 8.68
C LYS A 42 8.15 -19.82 7.86
N SER A 43 7.43 -20.94 7.93
CA SER A 43 7.75 -22.17 7.20
C SER A 43 7.21 -22.20 5.78
N GLN A 44 6.25 -21.33 5.45
CA GLN A 44 5.65 -21.23 4.13
C GLN A 44 6.71 -20.75 3.13
N ASP A 45 6.93 -21.54 2.08
CA ASP A 45 7.84 -21.18 1.00
C ASP A 45 7.21 -20.16 0.05
N GLU A 46 8.05 -19.55 -0.78
CA GLU A 46 7.60 -18.53 -1.73
C GLU A 46 6.57 -19.10 -2.73
N VAL A 47 6.75 -20.35 -3.18
CA VAL A 47 5.80 -20.99 -4.10
C VAL A 47 4.41 -21.08 -3.47
N GLY A 48 4.32 -21.49 -2.21
CA GLY A 48 3.07 -21.55 -1.48
C GLY A 48 2.46 -20.16 -1.22
N TRP A 49 3.28 -19.12 -1.02
CA TRP A 49 2.77 -17.75 -0.94
C TRP A 49 2.14 -17.29 -2.26
N LEU A 50 2.77 -17.65 -3.38
CA LEU A 50 2.38 -17.19 -4.71
C LEU A 50 1.31 -18.06 -5.41
N GLU A 51 0.85 -19.14 -4.74
CA GLU A 51 -0.09 -20.12 -5.32
C GLU A 51 -1.49 -19.52 -5.61
N THR A 52 -1.98 -18.65 -4.73
CA THR A 52 -3.31 -18.05 -4.87
C THR A 52 -3.27 -16.53 -4.78
N ALA A 53 -4.26 -15.85 -5.36
CA ALA A 53 -4.37 -14.39 -5.23
C ALA A 53 -4.50 -13.95 -3.75
N ASN A 54 -5.20 -14.72 -2.92
CA ASN A 54 -5.37 -14.41 -1.50
C ASN A 54 -4.04 -14.55 -0.73
N SER A 55 -3.34 -15.67 -0.90
CA SER A 55 -2.03 -15.88 -0.27
C SER A 55 -1.01 -14.86 -0.77
N SER A 56 -1.01 -14.54 -2.07
CA SER A 56 -0.14 -13.52 -2.66
C SER A 56 -0.43 -12.13 -2.10
N TRP A 57 -1.70 -11.81 -1.83
CA TRP A 57 -2.06 -10.57 -1.16
C TRP A 57 -1.54 -10.54 0.28
N LEU A 58 -1.79 -11.58 1.08
CA LEU A 58 -1.23 -11.66 2.44
C LEU A 58 0.30 -11.59 2.46
N TYR A 59 0.95 -12.14 1.43
CA TYR A 59 2.40 -12.07 1.27
C TYR A 59 2.89 -10.62 1.12
N THR A 60 2.09 -9.68 0.60
CA THR A 60 2.47 -8.26 0.51
C THR A 60 2.55 -7.59 1.89
N PHE A 61 1.97 -8.18 2.93
CA PHE A 61 1.98 -7.61 4.28
C PHE A 61 3.28 -7.90 5.03
N LEU A 62 3.97 -9.02 4.77
CA LEU A 62 5.20 -9.36 5.48
C LEU A 62 6.26 -8.25 5.43
N PRO A 63 6.67 -7.72 4.25
CA PRO A 63 7.67 -6.66 4.20
C PRO A 63 7.12 -5.33 4.72
N GLN A 64 5.80 -5.13 4.78
CA GLN A 64 5.20 -3.96 5.42
C GLN A 64 5.36 -4.04 6.94
N LEU A 65 5.10 -5.20 7.52
CA LEU A 65 5.12 -5.43 8.97
C LEU A 65 6.52 -5.70 9.53
N ASP A 66 7.49 -6.01 8.68
CA ASP A 66 8.89 -6.23 9.07
C ASP A 66 9.51 -5.01 9.76
N ASP A 67 10.36 -5.29 10.75
CA ASP A 67 11.10 -4.26 11.45
C ASP A 67 12.08 -3.55 10.50
N LYS A 68 11.85 -2.25 10.30
CA LYS A 68 12.70 -1.40 9.48
C LYS A 68 13.99 -1.09 10.24
N THR A 69 15.11 -1.59 9.74
CA THR A 69 16.46 -1.35 10.26
C THR A 69 17.34 -0.69 9.20
N THR A 70 18.66 -0.63 9.33
CA THR A 70 19.52 -0.15 8.23
C THR A 70 19.32 -1.07 7.00
N PRO A 71 19.08 -0.54 5.78
CA PRO A 71 19.33 0.82 5.30
C PRO A 71 18.10 1.76 5.27
N TYR A 72 16.98 1.43 5.90
CA TYR A 72 15.79 2.29 5.89
C TYR A 72 16.03 3.64 6.59
N PRO A 73 15.41 4.74 6.11
CA PRO A 73 15.51 6.06 6.72
C PRO A 73 15.12 6.10 8.20
N ASP A 74 15.73 7.02 8.96
CA ASP A 74 15.54 7.18 10.41
C ASP A 74 14.08 7.24 10.86
N TYR A 75 13.23 7.95 10.11
CA TYR A 75 11.82 8.08 10.43
C TYR A 75 11.06 6.75 10.31
N MET A 76 11.46 5.86 9.40
CA MET A 76 10.85 4.52 9.24
C MET A 76 11.22 3.57 10.38
N ARG A 77 12.30 3.87 11.11
CA ARG A 77 12.81 3.03 12.21
C ARG A 77 12.12 3.35 13.55
N THR A 78 11.17 4.27 13.56
CA THR A 78 10.45 4.72 14.76
C THR A 78 9.28 3.79 15.10
N SER A 79 8.90 3.74 16.37
CA SER A 79 7.68 3.01 16.79
C SER A 79 6.42 3.55 16.12
N ALA A 80 6.34 4.87 15.91
CA ALA A 80 5.21 5.49 15.21
C ALA A 80 5.04 4.96 13.78
N TRP A 81 6.15 4.72 13.08
CA TRP A 81 6.12 4.13 11.74
C TRP A 81 5.60 2.68 11.76
N LYS A 82 6.01 1.87 12.74
CA LYS A 82 5.49 0.50 12.91
C LYS A 82 3.98 0.47 13.09
N TRP A 83 3.42 1.41 13.86
CA TRP A 83 1.97 1.54 14.05
C TRP A 83 1.25 2.02 12.78
N LYS A 84 1.87 2.94 12.02
CA LYS A 84 1.38 3.35 10.71
C LYS A 84 1.34 2.15 9.76
N ASP A 85 2.42 1.37 9.68
CA ASP A 85 2.52 0.21 8.80
C ASP A 85 1.50 -0.88 9.16
N LEU A 86 1.30 -1.10 10.46
CA LEU A 86 0.22 -1.95 10.97
C LEU A 86 -1.16 -1.44 10.55
N ASN A 87 -1.42 -0.13 10.66
CA ASN A 87 -2.69 0.47 10.26
C ASN A 87 -2.96 0.28 8.76
N SER A 88 -1.95 0.52 7.91
CA SER A 88 -2.04 0.29 6.47
C SER A 88 -2.34 -1.18 6.13
N ALA A 89 -1.66 -2.13 6.79
CA ALA A 89 -1.90 -3.55 6.60
C ALA A 89 -3.30 -3.97 7.07
N LEU A 90 -3.79 -3.44 8.20
CA LEU A 90 -5.15 -3.70 8.70
C LEU A 90 -6.22 -3.16 7.75
N GLY A 91 -6.01 -1.97 7.17
CA GLY A 91 -6.88 -1.42 6.14
C GLY A 91 -6.95 -2.34 4.92
N SER A 92 -5.79 -2.76 4.41
CA SER A 92 -5.75 -3.69 3.27
C SER A 92 -6.35 -5.06 3.60
N TRP A 93 -6.19 -5.56 4.83
CA TRP A 93 -6.79 -6.82 5.26
C TRP A 93 -8.30 -6.72 5.40
N ALA A 94 -8.82 -5.57 5.87
CA ALA A 94 -10.26 -5.33 5.92
C ALA A 94 -10.87 -5.37 4.50
N GLU A 95 -10.22 -4.75 3.52
CA GLU A 95 -10.62 -4.82 2.11
C GLU A 95 -10.52 -6.24 1.56
N LEU A 96 -9.42 -6.94 1.82
CA LEU A 96 -9.26 -8.35 1.41
C LEU A 96 -10.40 -9.22 1.97
N LYS A 97 -10.77 -9.03 3.23
CA LYS A 97 -11.90 -9.75 3.85
C LYS A 97 -13.23 -9.35 3.24
N HIS A 98 -13.45 -8.06 2.98
CA HIS A 98 -14.66 -7.56 2.34
C HIS A 98 -14.85 -8.20 0.95
N ASP A 99 -13.81 -8.20 0.12
CA ASP A 99 -13.89 -8.66 -1.27
C ASP A 99 -13.87 -10.18 -1.41
N THR A 100 -13.37 -10.90 -0.40
CA THR A 100 -13.32 -12.38 -0.42
C THR A 100 -14.47 -13.06 0.32
N VAL A 101 -15.12 -12.40 1.29
CA VAL A 101 -16.07 -13.09 2.18
C VAL A 101 -17.51 -13.06 1.70
N LEU A 102 -18.03 -11.98 1.10
CA LEU A 102 -19.37 -11.90 0.48
C LEU A 102 -19.62 -10.43 0.09
N TYR A 103 -20.07 -10.21 -1.15
CA TYR A 103 -20.34 -8.91 -1.82
C TYR A 103 -19.16 -8.26 -2.57
N SER A 104 -19.14 -8.45 -3.88
CA SER A 104 -18.62 -7.46 -4.83
C SER A 104 -19.56 -6.24 -4.81
N LYS A 105 -19.50 -5.43 -3.75
CA LYS A 105 -20.23 -4.15 -3.73
C LYS A 105 -19.59 -3.27 -4.80
N MET A 106 -20.38 -2.71 -5.72
CA MET A 106 -19.88 -1.70 -6.65
C MET A 106 -19.17 -0.60 -5.83
N PRO A 107 -18.05 -0.01 -6.31
CA PRO A 107 -17.45 1.13 -5.64
C PRO A 107 -18.53 2.21 -5.51
N GLU A 108 -19.06 2.40 -4.30
CA GLU A 108 -19.84 3.59 -3.98
C GLU A 108 -18.85 4.74 -4.12
N MET A 109 -19.09 5.62 -5.09
CA MET A 109 -18.31 6.85 -5.27
C MET A 109 -18.03 7.46 -3.90
N ALA A 110 -16.75 7.68 -3.61
CA ALA A 110 -16.28 8.28 -2.38
C ALA A 110 -17.18 9.45 -1.98
N GLY A 111 -17.88 9.29 -0.85
CA GLY A 111 -18.68 10.35 -0.23
C GLY A 111 -17.80 11.58 -0.03
N GLY A 112 -18.33 12.73 -0.45
CA GLY A 112 -17.58 13.97 -0.64
C GLY A 112 -16.75 14.40 0.57
N GLY A 113 -15.46 14.51 0.31
CA GLY A 113 -14.48 15.28 1.07
C GLY A 113 -13.38 15.60 0.08
N GLY A 114 -13.57 16.65 -0.72
CA GLY A 114 -12.61 17.01 -1.75
C GLY A 114 -11.23 17.21 -1.11
N PRO A 115 -10.16 16.58 -1.63
CA PRO A 115 -8.83 16.74 -1.04
C PRO A 115 -8.47 18.24 -1.02
N PRO A 116 -7.81 18.73 0.05
CA PRO A 116 -7.28 20.08 0.05
C PRO A 116 -6.43 20.26 -1.21
N SER A 117 -6.73 21.29 -2.00
CA SER A 117 -5.95 21.60 -3.21
C SER A 117 -4.58 22.12 -2.78
N SER A 118 -3.64 21.21 -2.62
CA SER A 118 -2.22 21.51 -2.73
C SER A 118 -1.85 21.44 -4.22
N GLY A 119 -0.82 22.19 -4.62
CA GLY A 119 -0.15 21.90 -5.90
C GLY A 119 0.40 20.46 -5.90
N PRO A 120 1.00 19.96 -6.99
CA PRO A 120 1.62 18.65 -6.96
C PRO A 120 2.60 18.59 -5.79
N ALA A 121 2.29 17.78 -4.78
CA ALA A 121 3.19 17.55 -3.67
C ALA A 121 4.50 16.99 -4.25
N PRO A 122 5.67 17.27 -3.64
CA PRO A 122 6.85 16.49 -3.96
C PRO A 122 6.48 15.01 -3.89
N GLY A 123 6.64 14.32 -5.01
CA GLY A 123 6.29 12.90 -5.13
C GLY A 123 7.20 12.11 -4.19
N PHE A 124 6.60 11.31 -3.33
CA PHE A 124 7.32 10.44 -2.40
C PHE A 124 6.76 9.03 -2.55
N VAL A 125 7.64 8.09 -2.84
CA VAL A 125 7.30 6.67 -2.82
C VAL A 125 7.83 6.11 -1.52
N GLU A 126 6.99 5.42 -0.76
CA GLU A 126 7.46 4.78 0.46
C GLU A 126 8.65 3.85 0.15
N PRO A 127 9.80 3.95 0.85
CA PRO A 127 10.99 3.16 0.57
C PRO A 127 10.85 1.68 0.97
N ASN A 128 9.83 0.98 0.47
CA ASN A 128 9.54 -0.43 0.75
C ASN A 128 9.33 -1.24 -0.55
N PRO A 129 10.41 -1.53 -1.30
CA PRO A 129 10.31 -2.04 -2.66
C PRO A 129 9.64 -3.42 -2.75
N LEU A 130 9.84 -4.29 -1.75
CA LEU A 130 9.27 -5.64 -1.75
C LEU A 130 7.73 -5.63 -1.72
N VAL A 131 7.12 -4.64 -1.07
CA VAL A 131 5.66 -4.50 -1.06
C VAL A 131 5.16 -4.23 -2.48
N PHE A 132 5.78 -3.27 -3.17
CA PHE A 132 5.44 -2.93 -4.55
C PHE A 132 5.67 -4.09 -5.52
N TYR A 133 6.79 -4.79 -5.42
CA TYR A 133 7.04 -5.95 -6.29
C TYR A 133 6.05 -7.10 -6.06
N ARG A 134 5.63 -7.34 -4.81
CA ARG A 134 4.61 -8.35 -4.53
C ARG A 134 3.23 -7.93 -5.01
N LEU A 135 2.89 -6.64 -4.92
CA LEU A 135 1.66 -6.09 -5.51
C LEU A 135 1.68 -6.16 -7.04
N ALA A 136 2.84 -5.91 -7.66
CA ALA A 136 3.02 -6.06 -9.10
C ALA A 136 2.76 -7.50 -9.55
N TYR A 137 3.40 -8.48 -8.87
CA TYR A 137 3.16 -9.89 -9.12
C TYR A 137 1.68 -10.26 -8.95
N LEU A 138 1.04 -9.82 -7.88
CA LEU A 138 -0.38 -10.10 -7.63
C LEU A 138 -1.26 -9.60 -8.78
N ALA A 139 -1.05 -8.36 -9.24
CA ALA A 139 -1.83 -7.78 -10.34
C ALA A 139 -1.62 -8.57 -11.65
N HIS A 140 -0.36 -8.87 -12.00
CA HIS A 140 -0.03 -9.68 -13.18
C HIS A 140 -0.64 -11.08 -13.09
N ALA A 141 -0.46 -11.77 -11.95
CA ALA A 141 -0.97 -13.13 -11.73
C ALA A 141 -2.50 -13.23 -11.82
N ILE A 142 -3.22 -12.20 -11.36
CA ILE A 142 -4.68 -12.13 -11.54
C ILE A 142 -5.03 -12.02 -13.03
N SER A 143 -4.37 -11.11 -13.75
CA SER A 143 -4.64 -10.89 -15.18
C SER A 143 -4.31 -12.13 -16.03
N ASP A 144 -3.13 -12.71 -15.82
CA ASP A 144 -2.66 -13.90 -16.52
C ASP A 144 -3.56 -15.10 -16.20
N GLY A 145 -3.85 -15.33 -14.91
CA GLY A 145 -4.68 -16.44 -14.47
C GLY A 145 -6.11 -16.39 -15.02
N LEU A 146 -6.71 -15.21 -15.14
CA LEU A 146 -8.03 -15.04 -15.77
C LEU A 146 -7.96 -15.27 -17.28
N THR A 147 -6.92 -14.75 -17.93
CA THR A 147 -6.69 -14.92 -19.37
C THR A 147 -6.53 -16.40 -19.74
N GLU A 148 -5.70 -17.14 -19.00
CA GLU A 148 -5.47 -18.58 -19.19
C GLU A 148 -6.73 -19.42 -19.03
N ARG A 149 -7.65 -18.99 -18.15
CA ARG A 149 -8.95 -19.63 -17.93
C ARG A 149 -9.98 -19.27 -19.01
N GLY A 150 -9.58 -18.52 -20.03
CA GLY A 150 -10.46 -18.08 -21.11
C GLY A 150 -11.47 -17.03 -20.68
N MET A 151 -11.26 -16.36 -19.54
CA MET A 151 -12.07 -15.23 -19.11
C MET A 151 -11.65 -13.97 -19.86
N VAL A 152 -11.89 -13.97 -21.18
CA VAL A 152 -11.56 -12.87 -22.11
C VAL A 152 -12.80 -12.52 -22.93
N GLY A 153 -12.94 -11.24 -23.34
CA GLY A 153 -14.07 -10.76 -24.15
C GLY A 153 -15.00 -9.78 -23.42
N ASP A 154 -16.21 -9.61 -23.94
CA ASP A 154 -17.21 -8.71 -23.32
C ASP A 154 -18.20 -9.52 -22.48
N SER A 155 -18.47 -9.06 -21.25
CA SER A 155 -19.56 -9.62 -20.45
C SER A 155 -20.91 -9.21 -21.06
N SER A 156 -21.72 -10.20 -21.42
CA SER A 156 -23.05 -10.01 -22.02
C SER A 156 -24.05 -9.28 -21.13
N TYR A 157 -23.78 -9.18 -19.82
CA TYR A 157 -24.73 -8.65 -18.84
C TYR A 157 -24.57 -7.13 -18.61
N ASP A 158 -23.34 -6.60 -18.64
CA ASP A 158 -23.05 -5.21 -18.22
C ASP A 158 -22.19 -4.39 -19.21
N GLN A 159 -21.95 -4.88 -20.44
CA GLN A 159 -21.01 -4.26 -21.39
C GLN A 159 -19.61 -4.01 -20.78
N ILE A 160 -19.23 -4.81 -19.78
CA ILE A 160 -17.91 -4.76 -19.19
C ILE A 160 -16.95 -5.41 -20.19
N ASN A 161 -16.05 -4.60 -20.74
CA ASN A 161 -14.98 -5.09 -21.58
C ASN A 161 -13.90 -5.72 -20.70
N LEU A 162 -13.94 -7.04 -20.54
CA LEU A 162 -13.03 -7.78 -19.67
C LEU A 162 -11.60 -7.66 -20.16
N SER A 163 -11.39 -7.63 -21.49
CA SER A 163 -10.08 -7.41 -22.08
C SER A 163 -9.46 -6.08 -21.64
N LYS A 164 -10.27 -5.02 -21.53
CA LYS A 164 -9.82 -3.74 -20.99
C LYS A 164 -9.46 -3.85 -19.51
N LEU A 165 -10.27 -4.52 -18.69
CA LEU A 165 -9.97 -4.71 -17.27
C LEU A 165 -8.68 -5.51 -17.05
N LEU A 166 -8.44 -6.55 -17.85
CA LEU A 166 -7.20 -7.33 -17.82
C LEU A 166 -6.00 -6.48 -18.20
N ASN A 167 -6.11 -5.65 -19.24
CA ASN A 167 -5.06 -4.69 -19.60
C ASN A 167 -4.84 -3.62 -18.52
N ASP A 168 -5.91 -3.09 -17.93
CA ASP A 168 -5.82 -2.14 -16.82
C ASP A 168 -5.12 -2.77 -15.61
N MET A 169 -5.35 -4.07 -15.35
CA MET A 169 -4.66 -4.84 -14.31
C MET A 169 -3.18 -5.07 -14.64
N GLN A 170 -2.83 -5.36 -15.90
CA GLN A 170 -1.42 -5.45 -16.30
C GLN A 170 -0.69 -4.11 -16.13
N ASN A 171 -1.34 -3.02 -16.57
CA ASN A 171 -0.80 -1.67 -16.40
C ASN A 171 -0.61 -1.32 -14.92
N LEU A 172 -1.52 -1.75 -14.05
CA LEU A 172 -1.39 -1.58 -12.61
C LEU A 172 -0.18 -2.34 -12.06
N GLY A 173 0.03 -3.59 -12.51
CA GLY A 173 1.21 -4.36 -12.14
C GLY A 173 2.51 -3.70 -12.58
N ASP A 174 2.56 -3.19 -13.82
CA ASP A 174 3.71 -2.45 -14.35
C ASP A 174 3.97 -1.15 -13.57
N HIS A 175 2.89 -0.48 -13.15
CA HIS A 175 2.98 0.73 -12.32
C HIS A 175 3.60 0.39 -10.96
N PHE A 176 3.10 -0.64 -10.27
CA PHE A 176 3.67 -1.09 -9.00
C PHE A 176 5.13 -1.51 -9.15
N GLN A 177 5.49 -2.22 -10.23
CA GLN A 177 6.88 -2.60 -10.46
C GLN A 177 7.80 -1.36 -10.52
N LYS A 178 7.40 -0.34 -11.28
CA LYS A 178 8.17 0.91 -11.38
C LYS A 178 8.22 1.69 -10.06
N LEU A 179 7.15 1.69 -9.26
CA LEU A 179 7.19 2.25 -7.90
C LEU A 179 8.18 1.49 -7.02
N GLY A 180 8.25 0.16 -7.14
CA GLY A 180 9.28 -0.65 -6.51
C GLY A 180 10.68 -0.22 -6.92
N ASP A 181 10.92 0.00 -8.21
CA ASP A 181 12.21 0.47 -8.73
C ASP A 181 12.58 1.86 -8.19
N ILE A 182 11.60 2.76 -8.06
CA ILE A 182 11.79 4.07 -7.44
C ILE A 182 12.13 3.91 -5.94
N ALA A 183 11.42 3.05 -5.22
CA ALA A 183 11.71 2.78 -3.81
C ALA A 183 13.13 2.21 -3.61
N VAL A 184 13.63 1.38 -4.53
CA VAL A 184 15.03 0.93 -4.54
C VAL A 184 15.99 2.10 -4.74
N LYS A 185 15.71 3.00 -5.69
CA LYS A 185 16.53 4.20 -5.93
C LYS A 185 16.61 5.07 -4.68
N GLU A 186 15.47 5.33 -4.04
CA GLU A 186 15.40 6.16 -2.83
C GLU A 186 16.17 5.53 -1.66
N LEU A 187 16.00 4.22 -1.41
CA LEU A 187 16.80 3.50 -0.40
C LEU A 187 18.30 3.53 -0.70
N GLY A 188 18.67 3.51 -1.98
CA GLY A 188 20.05 3.59 -2.44
C GLY A 188 20.64 5.00 -2.45
N GLY A 189 19.85 6.04 -2.15
CA GLY A 189 20.27 7.43 -2.28
C GLY A 189 20.54 7.87 -3.72
N ILE A 190 19.95 7.16 -4.70
CA ILE A 190 20.06 7.48 -6.12
C ILE A 190 19.02 8.56 -6.45
N PRO A 191 19.42 9.70 -7.05
CA PRO A 191 18.47 10.75 -7.40
C PRO A 191 17.49 10.27 -8.48
N LEU A 192 16.24 10.68 -8.33
CA LEU A 192 15.17 10.38 -9.28
C LEU A 192 15.27 11.25 -10.53
N VAL A 193 14.77 10.73 -11.66
CA VAL A 193 14.68 11.47 -12.94
C VAL A 193 13.25 11.98 -13.18
N GLU A 194 13.08 12.85 -14.18
CA GLU A 194 11.76 13.44 -14.52
C GLU A 194 10.67 12.38 -14.76
N ASP A 195 11.02 11.27 -15.40
CA ASP A 195 10.10 10.17 -15.66
C ASP A 195 9.63 9.49 -14.36
N ASP A 196 10.50 9.42 -13.33
CA ASP A 196 10.13 8.87 -12.03
C ASP A 196 9.09 9.78 -11.35
N TYR A 197 9.30 11.10 -11.36
CA TYR A 197 8.34 12.07 -10.81
C TYR A 197 7.02 12.08 -11.58
N THR A 198 7.09 11.97 -12.91
CA THR A 198 5.90 11.86 -13.76
C THR A 198 5.08 10.63 -13.41
N LEU A 199 5.74 9.49 -13.18
CA LEU A 199 5.06 8.27 -12.74
C LEU A 199 4.40 8.46 -11.37
N ILE A 200 5.12 9.01 -10.38
CA ILE A 200 4.59 9.22 -9.03
C ILE A 200 3.34 10.11 -9.03
N GLN A 201 3.30 11.09 -9.93
CA GLN A 201 2.16 12.01 -10.06
C GLN A 201 1.05 11.47 -10.96
N SER A 202 1.30 10.37 -11.67
CA SER A 202 0.31 9.75 -12.55
C SER A 202 -0.68 8.91 -11.74
N PRO A 203 -1.96 8.87 -12.14
CA PRO A 203 -2.93 7.98 -11.50
C PRO A 203 -2.48 6.53 -11.57
N ILE A 204 -2.65 5.80 -10.47
CA ILE A 204 -2.31 4.38 -10.33
C ILE A 204 -3.19 3.51 -11.24
N GLY A 205 -4.40 3.96 -11.58
CA GLY A 205 -5.26 3.24 -12.52
C GLY A 205 -6.48 4.01 -12.99
N ALA A 206 -7.24 3.37 -13.88
CA ALA A 206 -8.39 3.98 -14.56
C ALA A 206 -9.50 4.44 -13.60
N LEU A 207 -9.64 3.83 -12.43
CA LEU A 207 -10.61 4.24 -11.41
C LEU A 207 -10.20 5.57 -10.77
N GLU A 208 -8.96 5.68 -10.32
CA GLU A 208 -8.43 6.93 -9.77
C GLU A 208 -8.49 8.05 -10.81
N GLU A 209 -8.09 7.75 -12.05
CA GLU A 209 -8.17 8.72 -13.15
C GLU A 209 -9.61 9.24 -13.34
N ARG A 210 -10.62 8.36 -13.32
CA ARG A 210 -12.03 8.77 -13.43
C ARG A 210 -12.47 9.64 -12.26
N VAL A 211 -12.09 9.27 -11.03
CA VAL A 211 -12.43 10.02 -9.82
C VAL A 211 -11.79 11.41 -9.87
N LEU A 212 -10.48 11.48 -10.13
CA LEU A 212 -9.77 12.75 -10.28
C LEU A 212 -10.40 13.62 -11.36
N ARG A 213 -10.63 13.08 -12.57
CA ARG A 213 -11.29 13.80 -13.66
C ARG A 213 -12.68 14.32 -13.27
N SER A 214 -13.52 13.50 -12.63
CA SER A 214 -14.85 13.93 -12.19
C SER A 214 -14.80 15.08 -11.19
N GLN A 215 -13.78 15.12 -10.32
CA GLN A 215 -13.58 16.20 -9.37
C GLN A 215 -13.04 17.48 -10.03
N PHE A 216 -12.17 17.35 -11.05
CA PHE A 216 -11.65 18.49 -11.81
C PHE A 216 -12.71 19.15 -12.72
N PHE A 217 -13.63 18.38 -13.31
CA PHE A 217 -14.73 18.93 -14.11
C PHE A 217 -15.78 19.67 -13.28
N SER A 218 -15.86 19.45 -11.96
CA SER A 218 -16.66 20.30 -11.06
C SER A 218 -15.99 21.64 -10.71
N ARG A 219 -14.72 21.86 -11.11
CA ARG A 219 -13.92 23.04 -10.72
C ARG A 219 -13.56 24.01 -11.85
N HIS A 220 -13.95 23.74 -13.10
CA HIS A 220 -13.65 24.63 -14.24
C HIS A 220 -14.61 25.83 -14.32
N ASP A 221 -14.45 26.81 -13.43
CA ASP A 221 -14.91 28.19 -13.69
C ASP A 221 -13.96 29.30 -13.20
N THR A 222 -12.70 29.00 -12.85
CA THR A 222 -11.71 30.08 -12.59
C THR A 222 -10.33 29.71 -13.11
N GLY A 223 -9.92 30.38 -14.20
CA GLY A 223 -8.64 30.19 -14.86
C GLY A 223 -7.48 30.89 -14.15
N ASP A 224 -6.82 30.19 -13.24
CA ASP A 224 -5.53 30.60 -12.70
C ASP A 224 -4.49 29.49 -12.92
N GLN A 225 -3.41 29.83 -13.63
CA GLN A 225 -2.22 28.97 -13.76
C GLN A 225 -1.54 28.86 -12.39
N GLN A 226 -1.57 27.67 -11.80
CA GLN A 226 -0.96 27.41 -10.50
C GLN A 226 0.58 27.40 -10.60
N SER A 227 1.22 28.46 -10.08
CA SER A 227 2.64 28.48 -9.72
C SER A 227 2.81 28.02 -8.28
N MET A 228 3.75 27.11 -8.03
CA MET A 228 3.99 26.51 -6.72
C MET A 228 4.80 27.46 -5.80
N PRO A 229 4.48 27.56 -4.49
CA PRO A 229 5.36 28.21 -3.53
C PRO A 229 6.62 27.35 -3.28
N PRO A 230 7.76 27.96 -2.91
CA PRO A 230 9.01 27.25 -2.71
C PRO A 230 8.92 26.24 -1.57
N VAL A 231 9.49 25.05 -1.78
CA VAL A 231 9.56 23.97 -0.78
C VAL A 231 10.23 24.51 0.49
N PRO A 232 9.63 24.37 1.69
CA PRO A 232 10.31 24.76 2.91
C PRO A 232 11.54 23.88 3.10
N VAL A 233 12.71 24.51 3.23
CA VAL A 233 13.93 23.84 3.65
C VAL A 233 13.66 23.25 5.03
N ILE A 234 13.75 21.93 5.17
CA ILE A 234 13.71 21.28 6.47
C ILE A 234 14.91 21.82 7.24
N ALA A 235 14.66 22.75 8.15
CA ALA A 235 15.65 23.12 9.14
C ALA A 235 15.88 21.87 9.97
N ALA A 236 17.07 21.27 9.84
CA ALA A 236 17.56 20.35 10.85
C ALA A 236 17.44 21.09 12.19
N ALA A 237 16.54 20.64 13.05
CA ALA A 237 16.54 21.07 14.43
C ALA A 237 17.85 20.58 15.02
N ALA A 238 18.87 21.43 14.96
CA ALA A 238 20.10 21.27 15.73
C ALA A 238 19.67 21.03 17.17
N GLY A 239 20.32 20.05 17.79
CA GLY A 239 19.98 19.54 19.10
C GLY A 239 19.83 20.64 20.13
N ALA A 240 19.13 20.27 21.20
CA ALA A 240 19.16 21.00 22.45
C ALA A 240 20.62 21.35 22.81
N GLU A 241 20.99 22.61 22.66
CA GLU A 241 22.01 23.20 23.49
C GLU A 241 21.39 24.39 24.21
N GLU A 242 21.61 24.35 25.51
CA GLU A 242 21.09 25.27 26.50
C GLU A 242 21.36 26.73 26.12
N GLN A 243 20.46 27.60 26.58
CA GLN A 243 20.58 29.06 26.72
C GLN A 243 20.15 29.93 25.53
N ILE A 244 18.99 30.53 25.75
CA ILE A 244 18.41 31.66 25.03
C ILE A 244 19.13 32.97 25.46
N LEU A 245 19.44 33.82 24.47
CA LEU A 245 19.71 35.28 24.52
C LEU A 245 20.94 35.77 25.31
N GLN A 246 22.01 36.17 24.59
CA GLN A 246 22.36 37.56 24.24
C GLN A 246 23.22 37.60 22.98
#